data_AF-A0A512N292-F1
#
_entry.id   AF-A0A512N292-F1
#
_cell.length_a   1.000
_cell.length_b   1.000
_cell.length_c   1.000
_cell.angle_alpha   90.00
_cell.angle_beta   90.00
_cell.angle_gamma   90.00
#
_symmetry.space_group_name_H-M   'P 1'
#
loop_
_entity.id
_entity.type
_entity.pdbx_description
1 polymer ?
#
loop_
_entity_poly.entity_id
_entity_poly.type
_entity_poly.pdbx_seq_one_letter_code
_entity_poly.pdbx_strand_id
1 'polypeptide(L)'
;MAQVRDVLVEIITDVCRPDPSRDLSNHARPLFECGLDSMDFASLLMEIEDRFKVSISEDDLERVGSIDSITALVEERLGASR
;
A
#
# COMPACT_ATOMS: atom_id res chain seq x y z
N MET A 1 4.93 -10.07 11.46
CA MET A 1 3.88 -10.02 10.44
C MET A 1 2.82 -8.99 10.85
N ALA A 2 3.21 -7.73 11.03
CA ALA A 2 2.35 -6.61 11.47
C ALA A 2 2.99 -5.28 11.05
N GLN A 3 4.32 -5.21 11.10
CA GLN A 3 5.09 -4.01 10.75
C GLN A 3 4.81 -3.46 9.34
N VAL A 4 4.73 -4.29 8.29
CA VAL A 4 4.51 -3.78 6.92
C VAL A 4 3.14 -3.13 6.80
N ARG A 5 2.11 -3.76 7.35
CA ARG A 5 0.74 -3.22 7.34
C ARG A 5 0.63 -1.93 8.16
N ASP A 6 1.21 -1.90 9.36
CA ASP A 6 1.20 -0.70 10.21
C ASP A 6 1.90 0.47 9.53
N VAL A 7 3.05 0.20 8.90
CA VAL A 7 3.77 1.20 8.09
C VAL A 7 2.97 1.61 6.86
N LEU A 8 2.24 0.70 6.21
CA LEU A 8 1.37 1.05 5.08
C LEU A 8 0.29 2.05 5.51
N VAL A 9 -0.36 1.81 6.66
CA VAL A 9 -1.37 2.72 7.21
C VAL A 9 -0.76 4.08 7.56
N GLU A 10 0.45 4.09 8.12
CA GLU A 10 1.20 5.31 8.39
C GLU A 10 1.48 6.08 7.08
N ILE A 11 1.98 5.41 6.04
CA ILE A 11 2.25 6.01 4.73
C ILE A 11 0.97 6.57 4.10
N ILE A 12 -0.14 5.81 4.13
CA ILE A 12 -1.43 6.29 3.61
C ILE A 12 -1.87 7.55 4.36
N THR A 13 -1.63 7.63 5.66
CA THR A 13 -2.01 8.79 6.48
C THR A 13 -1.09 10.00 6.24
N ASP A 14 0.18 9.78 5.90
CA ASP A 14 1.17 10.83 5.70
C ASP A 14 1.15 11.39 4.26
N VAL A 15 1.04 10.49 3.27
CA VAL A 15 1.09 10.82 1.85
C VAL A 15 -0.28 11.28 1.35
N CYS A 16 -1.34 10.59 1.74
CA CYS A 16 -2.67 10.87 1.23
C CYS A 16 -3.37 11.90 2.13
N ARG A 17 -4.30 12.68 1.56
CA ARG A 17 -4.98 13.72 2.36
C ARG A 17 -5.75 13.11 3.54
N PRO A 18 -5.66 13.69 4.75
CA PRO A 18 -6.48 13.24 5.87
C PRO A 18 -7.95 13.46 5.54
N ASP A 19 -8.67 12.35 5.36
CA ASP A 19 -10.08 12.34 5.01
C ASP A 19 -10.83 11.46 6.03
N PRO A 20 -11.74 12.04 6.83
CA PRO A 20 -12.49 11.32 7.85
C PRO A 20 -13.51 10.32 7.28
N SER A 21 -13.76 10.35 5.97
CA SER A 21 -14.60 9.37 5.27
C SER A 21 -13.83 8.11 4.83
N ARG A 22 -12.50 8.10 4.95
CA ARG A 22 -11.67 6.94 4.63
C ARG A 22 -11.84 5.85 5.67
N ASP A 23 -12.49 4.77 5.26
CA ASP A 23 -12.59 3.57 6.06
C ASP A 23 -11.46 2.60 5.71
N LEU A 24 -10.35 2.70 6.45
CA LEU A 24 -9.22 1.78 6.38
C LEU A 24 -9.39 0.56 7.30
N SER A 25 -10.55 0.39 7.94
CA SER A 25 -10.76 -0.73 8.88
C SER A 25 -10.74 -2.09 8.18
N ASN A 26 -11.03 -2.12 6.88
CA ASN A 26 -11.02 -3.33 6.06
C ASN A 26 -9.85 -3.30 5.05
N HIS A 27 -8.75 -3.96 5.41
CA HIS A 27 -7.54 -4.03 4.59
C HIS A 27 -7.66 -4.89 3.32
N ALA A 28 -8.69 -5.75 3.25
CA ALA A 28 -8.98 -6.55 2.07
C ALA A 28 -9.80 -5.78 1.01
N ARG A 29 -10.32 -4.59 1.37
CA ARG A 29 -11.11 -3.77 0.47
C ARG A 29 -10.22 -3.06 -0.54
N PRO A 30 -10.70 -2.82 -1.78
CA PRO A 30 -9.94 -2.05 -2.74
C PRO A 30 -9.70 -0.62 -2.25
N LEU A 31 -8.48 -0.11 -2.39
CA LEU A 31 -8.12 1.24 -1.94
C LEU A 31 -8.98 2.33 -2.61
N PHE A 32 -9.39 2.10 -3.86
CA PHE A 32 -10.32 2.98 -4.57
C PHE A 32 -11.70 3.09 -3.88
N GLU A 33 -12.20 1.99 -3.28
CA GLU A 33 -13.44 2.02 -2.49
C GLU A 33 -13.25 2.69 -1.13
N CYS A 34 -12.04 2.66 -0.58
CA CYS A 34 -11.69 3.36 0.65
C CYS A 34 -11.57 4.88 0.47
N GLY A 35 -11.69 5.41 -0.75
CA GLY A 35 -11.56 6.84 -1.04
C GLY A 35 -10.13 7.30 -1.34
N LEU A 36 -9.25 6.37 -1.79
CA LEU A 36 -8.00 6.75 -2.42
C LEU A 36 -8.24 6.95 -3.92
N ASP A 37 -7.81 8.09 -4.44
CA ASP A 37 -7.80 8.31 -5.88
C ASP A 37 -6.54 7.67 -6.51
N SER A 38 -6.46 7.70 -7.84
CA SER A 38 -5.31 7.15 -8.57
C SER A 38 -3.99 7.88 -8.26
N MET A 39 -4.05 9.14 -7.85
CA MET A 39 -2.89 9.96 -7.52
C MET A 39 -2.34 9.60 -6.13
N ASP A 40 -3.23 9.44 -5.15
CA ASP A 40 -2.94 8.94 -3.82
C ASP A 40 -2.36 7.52 -3.90
N PHE A 41 -2.95 6.66 -4.74
CA PHE A 41 -2.44 5.31 -4.95
C PHE A 41 -1.03 5.29 -5.55
N ALA A 42 -0.75 6.10 -6.58
CA ALA A 42 0.58 6.20 -7.16
C ALA A 42 1.61 6.72 -6.12
N SER A 43 1.24 7.73 -5.34
CA SER A 43 2.10 8.32 -4.32
C SER A 43 2.40 7.32 -3.19
N LEU A 44 1.39 6.56 -2.76
CA LEU A 44 1.53 5.46 -1.80
C LEU A 44 2.56 4.43 -2.28
N LEU A 45 2.45 3.99 -3.53
CA LEU A 45 3.37 3.00 -4.10
C LEU A 45 4.81 3.51 -4.18
N MET A 46 5.01 4.75 -4.62
CA MET A 46 6.34 5.36 -4.67
C MET A 46 7.00 5.43 -3.28
N GLU A 47 6.24 5.80 -2.25
CA GLU A 47 6.75 5.85 -0.87
C GLU A 47 7.05 4.45 -0.34
N ILE A 48 6.23 3.44 -0.67
CA ILE A 48 6.50 2.04 -0.33
C ILE A 48 7.80 1.56 -0.98
N GLU A 49 8.00 1.82 -2.27
CA GLU A 49 9.24 1.46 -2.97
C GLU A 49 10.45 2.09 -2.30
N ASP A 50 10.39 3.38 -1.96
CA ASP A 50 11.50 4.07 -1.32
C ASP A 50 11.77 3.59 0.11
N ARG A 51 10.71 3.36 0.90
CA ARG A 51 10.80 2.98 2.32
C ARG A 51 11.22 1.53 2.52
N PHE A 52 10.71 0.63 1.69
CA PHE A 52 11.06 -0.80 1.76
C PHE A 52 12.18 -1.20 0.80
N LYS A 53 12.66 -0.27 -0.05
CA LYS A 53 13.67 -0.53 -1.09
C LYS A 53 13.29 -1.70 -2.00
N VAL A 54 12.01 -1.79 -2.33
CA VAL A 54 11.44 -2.79 -3.25
C VAL A 54 11.11 -2.14 -4.59
N SER A 55 10.99 -2.94 -5.64
CA SER A 55 10.51 -2.48 -6.94
C SER A 55 9.22 -3.21 -7.31
N ILE A 56 8.19 -2.42 -7.59
CA ILE A 56 6.85 -2.83 -7.95
C ILE A 56 6.74 -2.69 -9.47
N SER A 57 6.51 -3.80 -10.17
CA SER A 57 6.35 -3.80 -11.63
C SER A 57 4.92 -3.46 -12.05
N GLU A 58 4.71 -3.13 -13.32
CA GLU A 58 3.37 -2.89 -13.86
C GLU A 58 2.43 -4.08 -13.65
N ASP A 59 2.93 -5.31 -13.79
CA ASP A 59 2.16 -6.54 -13.50
C ASP A 59 1.72 -6.63 -12.03
N ASP A 60 2.51 -6.09 -11.10
CA ASP A 60 2.15 -6.04 -9.69
C ASP A 60 1.07 -5.00 -9.44
N LEU A 61 1.07 -3.88 -10.17
CA LEU A 61 0.03 -2.85 -10.07
C LEU A 61 -1.36 -3.41 -10.35
N GLU A 62 -1.48 -4.35 -11.29
CA GLU A 62 -2.73 -5.04 -11.57
C GLU A 62 -3.19 -5.95 -10.42
N ARG A 63 -2.26 -6.41 -9.58
CA ARG A 63 -2.51 -7.33 -8.45
C ARG A 63 -2.66 -6.60 -7.11
N VAL A 64 -2.08 -5.41 -6.97
CA VAL A 64 -2.04 -4.64 -5.72
C VAL A 64 -3.21 -3.67 -5.58
N GLY A 65 -4.44 -4.18 -5.57
CA GLY A 65 -5.64 -3.35 -5.41
C GLY A 65 -6.03 -3.02 -3.96
N SER A 66 -5.43 -3.69 -2.97
CA SER A 66 -5.81 -3.59 -1.54
C SER A 66 -4.57 -3.52 -0.64
N ILE A 67 -4.74 -3.06 0.61
CA ILE A 67 -3.67 -3.02 1.61
C ILE A 67 -3.08 -4.42 1.82
N ASP A 68 -3.92 -5.45 1.84
CA ASP A 68 -3.48 -6.84 2.02
C ASP A 68 -2.66 -7.34 0.84
N SER A 69 -3.10 -7.05 -0.40
CA SER A 69 -2.33 -7.40 -1.60
C SER A 69 -0.96 -6.73 -1.63
N ILE A 70 -0.90 -5.43 -1.30
CA ILE A 70 0.36 -4.67 -1.24
C ILE A 70 1.26 -5.23 -0.14
N THR A 71 0.70 -5.47 1.05
CA THR A 71 1.45 -6.02 2.18
C THR A 71 2.07 -7.36 1.82
N ALA A 72 1.29 -8.25 1.22
CA ALA A 72 1.77 -9.56 0.77
C ALA A 72 2.89 -9.44 -0.27
N LEU A 73 2.74 -8.54 -1.25
CA LEU A 73 3.79 -8.29 -2.25
C LEU A 73 5.08 -7.79 -1.60
N VAL A 74 4.98 -6.77 -0.73
CA VAL A 74 6.15 -6.20 -0.06
C VAL A 74 6.83 -7.26 0.81
N GLU A 75 6.08 -8.04 1.56
CA GLU A 75 6.62 -9.14 2.37
C GLU A 75 7.29 -10.22 1.48
N GLU A 76 6.70 -10.56 0.34
CA GLU A 76 7.29 -11.48 -0.63
C GLU A 76 8.63 -10.96 -1.16
N ARG A 77 8.70 -9.67 -1.54
CA ARG A 77 9.95 -9.05 -2.03
C ARG A 77 11.01 -8.94 -0.93
N LEU A 78 10.63 -8.57 0.30
CA LEU A 78 11.53 -8.51 1.45
C LEU A 78 12.05 -9.89 1.85
N GLY A 79 11.21 -10.92 1.76
CA GLY A 79 11.56 -12.31 2.05
C GLY A 79 12.41 -12.96 0.96
N ALA A 80 12.19 -12.62 -0.31
CA ALA A 80 12.98 -13.08 -1.44
C ALA A 80 14.39 -12.46 -1.51
N SER A 81 14.63 -11.36 -0.79
CA SER A 81 15.94 -10.69 -0.67
C SER A 81 16.86 -11.30 0.40
N ARG A 82 16.57 -12.52 0.88
CA ARG A 82 17.34 -13.21 1.94
C ARG A 82 18.10 -14.44 1.46
#